data_AF-A0A443RVD7-F1
#
_entry.id   AF-A0A443RVD7-F1
#
_cell.length_a   1.000
_cell.length_b   1.000
_cell.length_c   1.000
_cell.angle_alpha   90.00
_cell.angle_beta   90.00
_cell.angle_gamma   90.00
#
_symmetry.space_group_name_H-M   'P 1'
#
loop_
_entity.id
_entity.type
_entity.pdbx_description
1 polymer ?
#
loop_
_entity_poly.entity_id
_entity_poly.type
_entity_poly.pdbx_seq_one_letter_code
_entity_poly.pdbx_strand_id
1 'polypeptide(L)'
;MASLSQKYPSIVRKLLVPPLTELCDLLNDKMSSNFAEVNVEVVDCPDLRKEPFHMAGEGLNGKPMIADIGGISYLMPLPRFDKQPYSLTEIAQLMGLQKGLILGAACGPFHCTGFKCEMMPNIHFEVTSNGE
;
A
#
# COMPACT_ATOMS: atom_id res chain seq x y z
N MET A 1 -5.12 -10.79 -24.25
CA MET A 1 -5.52 -10.65 -22.84
C MET A 1 -6.23 -9.32 -22.66
N ALA A 2 -7.21 -9.21 -21.75
CA ALA A 2 -7.81 -7.92 -21.42
C ALA A 2 -6.76 -6.98 -20.83
N SER A 3 -6.83 -5.67 -21.11
CA SER A 3 -5.92 -4.70 -20.51
C SER A 3 -6.11 -4.65 -18.99
N LEU A 4 -5.09 -4.24 -18.24
CA LEU A 4 -5.21 -4.04 -16.78
C LEU A 4 -6.33 -3.06 -16.43
N SER A 5 -6.55 -2.03 -17.24
CA SER A 5 -7.63 -1.06 -17.06
C SER A 5 -9.03 -1.66 -17.27
N GLN A 6 -9.17 -2.69 -18.11
CA GLN A 6 -10.42 -3.43 -18.27
C GLN A 6 -10.63 -4.44 -17.14
N LYS A 7 -9.55 -5.11 -16.70
CA LYS A 7 -9.56 -6.07 -15.59
C LYS A 7 -9.88 -5.38 -14.25
N TYR A 8 -9.31 -4.20 -14.03
CA TYR A 8 -9.44 -3.41 -12.82
C TYR A 8 -9.98 -2.02 -13.17
N PRO A 9 -11.31 -1.87 -13.32
CA PRO A 9 -11.92 -0.56 -13.43
C PRO A 9 -11.53 0.30 -12.23
N SER A 10 -10.97 1.47 -12.50
CA SER A 10 -10.35 2.31 -11.47
C SER A 10 -10.61 3.78 -11.72
N ILE A 11 -10.47 4.58 -10.67
CA ILE A 11 -10.58 6.02 -10.74
C ILE A 11 -9.35 6.62 -10.08
N VAL A 12 -8.71 7.58 -10.75
CA VAL A 12 -7.53 8.27 -10.24
C VAL A 12 -7.95 9.58 -9.55
N ARG A 13 -7.32 9.84 -8.40
CA ARG A 13 -7.50 11.08 -7.62
C ARG A 13 -6.15 11.69 -7.33
N LYS A 14 -6.01 12.99 -7.56
CA LYS A 14 -4.82 13.75 -7.16
C LYS A 14 -5.02 14.20 -5.71
N LEU A 15 -4.05 13.87 -4.85
CA LEU A 15 -4.03 14.32 -3.47
C LEU A 15 -3.24 15.63 -3.34
N LEU A 16 -3.55 16.39 -2.29
CA LEU A 16 -2.71 17.50 -1.85
C LEU A 16 -1.39 16.95 -1.30
N VAL A 17 -0.27 17.55 -1.69
CA VAL A 17 1.07 17.18 -1.23
C VAL A 17 1.71 18.43 -0.62
N PRO A 18 1.42 18.72 0.67
CA PRO A 18 2.04 19.85 1.35
C PRO A 18 3.53 19.56 1.64
N PRO A 19 4.34 20.58 1.91
CA PRO A 19 5.72 20.40 2.37
C PRO A 19 5.79 19.52 3.62
N LEU A 20 6.82 18.69 3.73
CA LEU A 20 7.00 17.81 4.90
C LEU A 20 7.14 18.61 6.20
N THR A 21 7.74 19.80 6.15
CA THR A 21 7.87 20.69 7.31
C THR A 21 6.51 21.17 7.82
N GLU A 22 5.56 21.47 6.91
CA GLU A 22 4.20 21.86 7.30
C GLU A 22 3.47 20.71 8.00
N LEU A 23 3.61 19.49 7.49
CA LEU A 23 3.05 18.29 8.13
C LEU A 23 3.71 18.03 9.50
N CYS A 24 5.02 18.22 9.59
CA CYS A 24 5.80 18.06 10.81
C CYS A 24 5.30 19.02 11.91
N ASP A 25 5.18 20.30 11.60
CA ASP A 25 4.69 21.32 12.55
C ASP A 25 3.25 21.03 13.00
N LEU A 26 2.38 20.68 12.05
CA LEU A 26 0.99 20.35 12.34
C LEU A 26 0.86 19.12 13.26
N LEU A 27 1.64 18.07 13.00
CA LEU A 27 1.59 16.85 13.80
C LEU A 27 2.14 17.08 15.22
N ASN A 28 3.23 17.84 15.38
CA ASN A 28 3.74 18.23 16.69
C ASN A 28 2.68 18.98 17.51
N ASP A 29 2.02 19.97 16.90
CA ASP A 29 0.97 20.75 17.57
C ASP A 29 -0.23 19.88 17.94
N LYS A 30 -0.84 19.18 16.96
CA LYS A 30 -2.12 18.50 17.19
C LYS A 30 -2.01 17.23 18.01
N MET A 31 -0.95 16.44 17.85
CA MET A 31 -0.80 15.19 18.58
C MET A 31 -0.54 15.42 20.08
N SER A 32 -0.04 16.59 20.49
CA SER A 32 0.19 16.94 21.90
C SER A 32 -1.11 16.95 22.74
N SER A 33 -2.27 17.06 22.08
CA SER A 33 -3.57 16.94 22.76
C SER A 33 -3.94 15.50 23.14
N ASN A 34 -3.29 14.51 22.53
CA ASN A 34 -3.56 13.08 22.71
C ASN A 34 -2.43 12.32 23.41
N PHE A 35 -1.20 12.85 23.38
CA PHE A 35 -0.01 12.20 23.92
C PHE A 35 0.74 13.15 24.85
N ALA A 36 1.26 12.63 25.96
CA ALA A 36 2.00 13.42 26.95
C ALA A 36 3.33 13.95 26.39
N GLU A 37 3.99 13.18 25.51
CA GLU A 37 5.22 13.56 24.85
C GLU A 37 5.06 13.32 23.34
N VAL A 38 5.45 14.32 22.54
CA VAL A 38 5.41 14.27 21.08
C VAL A 38 6.70 14.90 20.55
N ASN A 39 7.34 14.19 19.62
CA ASN A 39 8.41 14.73 18.79
C ASN A 39 8.23 14.17 17.38
N VAL A 40 7.98 15.06 16.41
CA VAL A 40 7.91 14.74 14.99
C VAL A 40 8.96 15.56 14.28
N GLU A 41 9.76 14.91 13.43
CA GLU A 41 10.87 15.54 12.71
C GLU A 41 10.91 15.03 11.27
N VAL A 42 11.38 15.88 10.36
CA VAL A 42 11.71 15.46 8.98
C VAL A 42 13.14 14.96 8.98
N VAL A 43 13.32 13.66 8.72
CA VAL A 43 14.62 12.99 8.72
C VAL A 43 14.81 12.18 7.44
N ASP A 44 16.06 11.81 7.16
CA ASP A 44 16.34 10.82 6.11
C ASP A 44 15.75 9.47 6.50
N CYS A 45 15.13 8.78 5.53
CA CYS A 45 14.55 7.47 5.75
C CYS A 45 15.68 6.46 6.07
N PRO A 46 15.66 5.79 7.24
CA PRO A 46 16.65 4.77 7.55
C PRO A 46 16.46 3.55 6.63
N ASP A 47 17.49 2.71 6.51
CA ASP A 47 17.38 1.45 5.76
C ASP A 47 16.42 0.50 6.47
N LEU A 48 15.18 0.41 5.96
CA LEU A 48 14.10 -0.36 6.54
C LEU A 48 14.26 -1.88 6.36
N ARG A 49 15.26 -2.36 5.62
CA ARG A 49 15.57 -3.80 5.55
C ARG A 49 16.20 -4.31 6.85
N LYS A 50 16.75 -3.41 7.67
CA LYS A 50 17.42 -3.75 8.93
C LYS A 50 16.42 -3.88 10.08
N GLU A 51 16.91 -4.40 11.21
CA GLU A 51 16.17 -4.32 12.47
C GLU A 51 15.78 -2.87 12.78
N PRO A 52 14.60 -2.63 13.36
CA PRO A 52 13.59 -3.61 13.78
C PRO A 52 12.57 -3.98 12.68
N PHE A 53 12.69 -3.43 11.47
CA PHE A 53 11.61 -3.42 10.49
C PHE A 53 11.60 -4.62 9.54
N HIS A 54 12.77 -5.07 9.08
CA HIS A 54 12.91 -6.19 8.13
C HIS A 54 12.01 -6.07 6.88
N MET A 55 11.86 -4.87 6.34
CA MET A 55 11.08 -4.62 5.14
C MET A 55 11.77 -5.21 3.90
N ALA A 56 10.97 -5.54 2.89
CA ALA A 56 11.47 -6.03 1.61
C ALA A 56 12.17 -4.94 0.78
N GLY A 57 11.89 -3.66 1.07
CA GLY A 57 12.51 -2.50 0.42
C GLY A 57 13.33 -1.66 1.38
N GLU A 58 14.26 -0.87 0.85
CA GLU A 58 15.18 -0.01 1.61
C GLU A 58 14.49 1.16 2.30
N GLY A 59 13.42 1.70 1.72
CA GLY A 59 12.71 2.86 2.28
C GLY A 59 11.35 3.09 1.62
N LEU A 60 10.66 4.14 2.08
CA LEU A 60 9.29 4.49 1.64
C LEU A 60 9.25 5.63 0.61
N ASN A 61 10.42 6.16 0.23
CA ASN A 61 10.57 7.31 -0.64
C ASN A 61 10.34 6.93 -2.13
N GLY A 62 10.25 7.94 -3.00
CA GLY A 62 10.11 7.75 -4.45
C GLY A 62 8.80 8.34 -4.97
N LYS A 63 7.90 7.48 -5.49
CA LYS A 63 6.60 7.87 -6.03
C LYS A 63 5.47 7.28 -5.16
N PRO A 64 5.24 7.81 -3.94
CA PRO A 64 4.23 7.29 -3.04
C PRO A 64 2.84 7.43 -3.67
N MET A 65 2.06 6.34 -3.61
CA MET A 65 0.69 6.28 -4.11
C MET A 65 -0.13 5.37 -3.21
N ILE A 66 -1.44 5.60 -3.18
CA ILE A 66 -2.40 4.80 -2.40
C ILE A 66 -3.32 4.08 -3.37
N ALA A 67 -3.55 2.80 -3.12
CA ALA A 67 -4.57 2.01 -3.78
C ALA A 67 -5.63 1.60 -2.75
N ASP A 68 -6.87 2.04 -2.96
CA ASP A 68 -8.03 1.53 -2.24
C ASP A 68 -8.74 0.51 -3.14
N ILE A 69 -8.75 -0.75 -2.73
CA ILE A 69 -9.05 -1.90 -3.60
C ILE A 69 -10.23 -2.68 -3.01
N GLY A 70 -11.32 -2.77 -3.76
CA GLY A 70 -12.51 -3.51 -3.34
C GLY A 70 -13.22 -2.82 -2.17
N GLY A 71 -13.37 -3.53 -1.05
CA GLY A 71 -13.96 -2.97 0.18
C GLY A 71 -14.70 -4.01 1.01
N ILE A 72 -15.08 -3.60 2.23
CA ILE A 72 -15.77 -4.47 3.19
C ILE A 72 -17.11 -5.03 2.67
N SER A 73 -17.75 -4.33 1.72
CA SER A 73 -18.98 -4.78 1.08
C SER A 73 -18.81 -6.05 0.22
N TYR A 74 -17.57 -6.46 -0.08
CA TYR A 74 -17.30 -7.73 -0.74
C TYR A 74 -17.19 -8.89 0.26
N LEU A 75 -17.04 -8.59 1.54
CA LEU A 75 -16.97 -9.57 2.62
C LEU A 75 -18.28 -9.68 3.39
N MET A 76 -18.98 -8.56 3.58
CA MET A 76 -20.14 -8.44 4.45
C MET A 76 -21.39 -7.94 3.69
N PRO A 77 -22.61 -8.41 4.05
CA PRO A 77 -22.90 -9.38 5.13
C PRO A 77 -22.59 -10.83 4.75
N LEU A 78 -22.48 -11.14 3.46
CA LEU A 78 -22.05 -12.42 2.94
C LEU A 78 -20.88 -12.22 1.96
N PRO A 79 -19.86 -13.10 2.00
CA PRO A 79 -18.71 -12.97 1.12
C PRO A 79 -19.08 -13.18 -0.35
N ARG A 80 -18.56 -12.31 -1.20
CA ARG A 80 -18.75 -12.35 -2.65
C ARG A 80 -17.65 -13.16 -3.34
N PHE A 81 -17.91 -14.46 -3.50
CA PHE A 81 -17.00 -15.36 -4.22
C PHE A 81 -16.99 -15.15 -5.74
N ASP A 82 -17.92 -14.37 -6.28
CA ASP A 82 -17.92 -13.97 -7.70
C ASP A 82 -16.86 -12.92 -8.03
N LYS A 83 -16.26 -12.29 -7.01
CA LYS A 83 -15.19 -11.32 -7.18
C LYS A 83 -13.86 -12.03 -7.39
N GLN A 84 -13.20 -11.68 -8.49
CA GLN A 84 -11.87 -12.17 -8.80
C GLN A 84 -10.87 -11.66 -7.75
N PRO A 85 -9.90 -12.50 -7.33
CA PRO A 85 -8.80 -12.05 -6.49
C PRO A 85 -7.97 -10.95 -7.15
N TYR A 86 -7.38 -10.10 -6.33
CA TYR A 86 -6.54 -8.99 -6.77
C TYR A 86 -5.06 -9.38 -6.75
N SER A 87 -4.36 -9.14 -7.86
CA SER A 87 -2.91 -9.17 -7.88
C SER A 87 -2.36 -7.79 -7.52
N LEU A 88 -1.64 -7.69 -6.41
CA LEU A 88 -1.07 -6.43 -5.94
C LEU A 88 -0.02 -5.87 -6.91
N THR A 89 0.75 -6.73 -7.58
CA THR A 89 1.77 -6.32 -8.56
C THR A 89 1.15 -5.82 -9.87
N GLU A 90 0.07 -6.47 -10.35
CA GLU A 90 -0.67 -5.96 -11.51
C GLU A 90 -1.35 -4.61 -11.20
N ILE A 91 -1.85 -4.42 -9.98
CA ILE A 91 -2.42 -3.13 -9.56
C ILE A 91 -1.33 -2.06 -9.51
N ALA A 92 -0.14 -2.39 -8.99
CA ALA A 92 0.99 -1.46 -9.01
C ALA A 92 1.38 -1.08 -10.46
N GLN A 93 1.37 -2.03 -11.41
CA GLN A 93 1.56 -1.77 -12.83
C GLN A 93 0.46 -0.86 -13.42
N LEU A 94 -0.81 -1.09 -13.06
CA LEU A 94 -1.93 -0.23 -13.46
C LEU A 94 -1.74 1.21 -12.97
N MET A 95 -1.15 1.39 -11.78
CA MET A 95 -0.78 2.71 -11.24
C MET A 95 0.48 3.31 -11.89
N GLY A 96 1.08 2.61 -12.85
CA GLY A 96 2.28 3.03 -13.58
C GLY A 96 3.58 2.83 -12.82
N LEU A 97 3.64 1.84 -11.91
CA LEU A 97 4.87 1.42 -11.24
C LEU A 97 5.44 0.17 -11.91
N GLN A 98 6.74 0.20 -12.22
CA GLN A 98 7.49 -0.95 -12.74
C GLN A 98 8.31 -1.65 -11.67
N LYS A 99 8.55 -0.99 -10.53
CA LYS A 99 9.17 -1.56 -9.35
C LYS A 99 8.78 -0.75 -8.12
N GLY A 100 8.89 -1.36 -6.95
CA GLY A 100 8.67 -0.66 -5.69
C GLY A 100 8.37 -1.60 -4.53
N LEU A 101 7.96 -0.99 -3.43
CA LEU A 101 7.54 -1.66 -2.21
C LEU A 101 6.02 -1.48 -2.02
N ILE A 102 5.31 -2.58 -1.83
CA ILE A 102 3.87 -2.59 -1.51
C ILE A 102 3.72 -2.93 -0.04
N LEU A 103 3.08 -2.02 0.69
CA LEU A 103 2.75 -2.13 2.12
C LEU A 103 1.26 -1.90 2.35
N GLY A 104 0.74 -2.42 3.45
CA GLY A 104 -0.59 -2.04 3.92
C GLY A 104 -1.26 -3.14 4.75
N ALA A 105 -2.58 -3.21 4.63
CA ALA A 105 -3.42 -4.22 5.23
C ALA A 105 -4.48 -4.66 4.22
N ALA A 106 -4.81 -5.95 4.21
CA ALA A 106 -5.81 -6.51 3.32
C ALA A 106 -6.36 -7.82 3.89
N CYS A 107 -7.50 -8.27 3.37
CA CYS A 107 -7.90 -9.66 3.54
C CYS A 107 -6.99 -10.56 2.70
N GLY A 108 -6.49 -11.64 3.30
CA GLY A 108 -5.59 -12.58 2.65
C GLY A 108 -6.25 -13.40 1.54
N PRO A 109 -5.46 -13.91 0.59
CA PRO A 109 -5.96 -14.65 -0.55
C PRO A 109 -6.43 -16.04 -0.13
N PHE A 110 -7.70 -16.16 0.26
CA PHE A 110 -8.30 -17.42 0.72
C PHE A 110 -8.18 -18.57 -0.29
N HIS A 111 -8.08 -18.25 -1.60
CA HIS A 111 -7.87 -19.21 -2.67
C HIS A 111 -6.45 -19.82 -2.69
N CYS A 112 -5.47 -19.15 -2.08
CA CYS A 112 -4.10 -19.65 -1.90
C CYS A 112 -3.91 -20.30 -0.52
N THR A 113 -4.44 -19.67 0.53
CA THR A 113 -4.24 -20.13 1.91
C THR A 113 -5.20 -21.24 2.32
N GLY A 114 -6.34 -21.39 1.63
CA GLY A 114 -7.40 -22.33 1.97
C GLY A 114 -8.34 -21.87 3.09
N PHE A 115 -8.07 -20.72 3.71
CA PHE A 115 -8.87 -20.15 4.79
C PHE A 115 -8.80 -18.61 4.82
N LYS A 116 -9.72 -17.96 5.55
CA LYS A 116 -9.72 -16.50 5.71
C LYS A 116 -8.62 -16.09 6.68
N CYS A 117 -7.80 -15.13 6.29
CA CYS A 117 -6.76 -14.55 7.13
C CYS A 117 -6.62 -13.05 6.84
N GLU A 118 -5.97 -12.34 7.76
CA GLU A 118 -5.49 -10.98 7.50
C GLU A 118 -4.12 -11.04 6.83
N MET A 119 -3.88 -10.10 5.92
CA MET A 119 -2.62 -9.97 5.18
C MET A 119 -2.01 -8.60 5.45
N MET A 120 -0.72 -8.63 5.76
CA MET A 120 0.14 -7.45 5.92
C MET A 120 1.16 -7.47 4.78
N PRO A 121 0.88 -6.87 3.61
CA PRO A 121 1.82 -6.87 2.49
C PRO A 121 3.15 -6.26 2.89
N ASN A 122 4.23 -6.96 2.57
CA ASN A 122 5.62 -6.50 2.61
C ASN A 122 6.33 -7.04 1.37
N ILE A 123 6.02 -6.45 0.20
CA ILE A 123 6.36 -7.03 -1.10
C ILE A 123 7.22 -6.03 -1.87
N HIS A 124 8.49 -6.37 -2.07
CA HIS A 124 9.30 -5.72 -3.11
C HIS A 124 9.03 -6.41 -4.44
N PHE A 125 8.73 -5.63 -5.47
CA PHE A 125 8.49 -6.16 -6.81
C PHE A 125 9.29 -5.38 -7.84
N GLU A 126 9.62 -6.05 -8.93
CA GLU A 126 10.19 -5.47 -10.14
C GLU A 126 9.62 -6.24 -11.33
N VAL A 127 9.14 -5.50 -12.33
CA VAL A 127 8.59 -6.08 -13.55
C VAL A 127 9.74 -6.33 -14.49
N THR A 128 10.10 -7.60 -14.67
CA THR A 128 11.10 -8.01 -15.65
C THR A 128 10.47 -8.07 -17.03
N SER A 129 11.18 -7.58 -18.04
CA SER A 129 10.76 -7.59 -19.46
C SER A 129 10.61 -8.99 -20.07
N ASN A 130 10.94 -10.04 -19.32
CA ASN A 130 10.88 -11.42 -19.79
C ASN A 130 9.53 -11.98 -19.37
N GLY A 131 8.58 -11.98 -20.31
CA GLY A 131 7.24 -12.55 -20.14
C GLY A 131 7.26 -14.08 -20.08
N GLU A 132 7.82 -14.64 -19.00
CA GLU A 132 7.66 -16.03 -18.58
C GLU A 132 7.14 -16.09 -17.14
#